data_AF-A0A8F7KV30-F1
#
_entry.id   AF-A0A8F7KV30-F1
#
_cell.length_a   1.000
_cell.length_b   1.000
_cell.length_c   1.000
_cell.angle_alpha   90.00
_cell.angle_beta   90.00
_cell.angle_gamma   90.00
#
_symmetry.space_group_name_H-M   'P 1'
#
loop_
_entity.id
_entity.type
_entity.pdbx_description
1 polymer ?
#
loop_
_entity_poly.entity_id
_entity_poly.type
_entity_poly.pdbx_seq_one_letter_code
_entity_poly.pdbx_strand_id
1 'polypeptide(L)'
;MATVPAARDPEVRGLDAVARLVPTWASSRGLALVPVIPETYDEGMPTVHLTAEQMTPEAFTDLAATAGAHLLYSCQETFDLASLELDEDEEQRLDAHARERMDAVRRRAAAYQGRCHDLRLVFAADGVLHYWSAEPAAWYAAISAEIDEVLSVLDEEGVETRDHPPVDQPVRLSEKEITQLVMQLRETSEFREAASQAQRQRIVRRLVGPRVANYWEVVERAGDAVDAASSEAFAELEAQLSTLADELLSDPEFRESRAKARKFHTVAFLKGRSGGYKPPTRLVEILLDQVAKKTRAEKR
;
A
#
# COMPACT_ATOMS: atom_id res chain seq x y z
N MET A 1 -10.43 -32.91 25.00
CA MET A 1 -10.88 -31.76 24.21
C MET A 1 -10.86 -30.56 25.13
N ALA A 2 -9.81 -29.74 25.04
CA ALA A 2 -9.71 -28.51 25.82
C ALA A 2 -10.40 -27.39 25.05
N THR A 3 -11.44 -26.82 25.64
CA THR A 3 -12.16 -25.66 25.13
C THR A 3 -11.24 -24.45 25.22
N VAL A 4 -10.82 -23.91 24.07
CA VAL A 4 -10.11 -22.63 24.01
C VAL A 4 -11.07 -21.54 24.50
N PRO A 5 -10.74 -20.75 25.54
CA PRO A 5 -11.62 -19.71 26.02
C PRO A 5 -11.73 -18.61 24.95
N ALA A 6 -12.96 -18.22 24.62
CA ALA A 6 -13.23 -17.08 23.76
C ALA A 6 -12.53 -15.84 24.31
N ALA A 7 -11.60 -15.33 23.51
CA ALA A 7 -10.81 -14.14 23.78
C ALA A 7 -11.71 -12.92 23.93
N ARG A 8 -11.58 -12.19 25.03
CA ARG A 8 -12.24 -10.89 25.21
C ARG A 8 -11.61 -9.86 24.25
N ASP A 9 -12.52 -9.19 23.55
CA ASP A 9 -12.39 -8.24 22.46
C ASP A 9 -11.17 -7.29 22.44
N PRO A 10 -10.46 -7.21 21.30
CA PRO A 10 -9.72 -6.00 20.91
C PRO A 10 -10.64 -4.80 20.63
N GLU A 11 -11.96 -4.97 20.46
CA GLU A 11 -12.89 -3.84 20.32
C GLU A 11 -12.96 -2.92 21.55
N VAL A 12 -12.74 -3.44 22.77
CA VAL A 12 -12.78 -2.65 24.01
C VAL A 12 -11.48 -1.84 24.23
N ARG A 13 -10.39 -2.21 23.55
CA ARG A 13 -9.12 -1.47 23.55
C ARG A 13 -8.73 -1.18 22.10
N GLY A 14 -9.08 0.00 21.60
CA GLY A 14 -8.73 0.39 20.22
C GLY A 14 -7.26 0.09 19.86
N LEU A 15 -7.00 -0.22 18.59
CA LEU A 15 -5.72 -0.74 18.07
C LEU A 15 -4.47 -0.04 18.63
N ASP A 16 -4.52 1.28 18.78
CA ASP A 16 -3.47 2.10 19.41
C ASP A 16 -3.04 1.59 20.80
N ALA A 17 -4.00 1.20 21.63
CA ALA A 17 -3.75 0.68 22.97
C ALA A 17 -3.09 -0.70 22.91
N VAL A 18 -3.51 -1.55 21.98
CA VAL A 18 -2.91 -2.87 21.76
C VAL A 18 -1.48 -2.72 21.25
N ALA A 19 -1.28 -1.91 20.22
CA ALA A 19 0.04 -1.62 19.63
C ALA A 19 1.07 -1.14 20.66
N ARG A 20 0.63 -0.31 21.63
CA ARG A 20 1.48 0.16 22.75
C ARG A 20 1.85 -0.92 23.76
N LEU A 21 1.08 -2.00 23.86
CA LEU A 21 1.34 -3.10 24.79
C LEU A 21 2.28 -4.16 24.21
N VAL A 22 2.37 -4.29 22.89
CA VAL A 22 3.23 -5.27 22.20
C VAL A 22 4.68 -5.27 22.72
N PRO A 23 5.38 -4.14 22.87
CA PRO A 23 6.74 -4.14 23.40
C PRO A 23 6.85 -4.69 24.82
N THR A 24 5.84 -4.42 25.65
CA THR A 24 5.78 -4.91 27.04
C THR A 24 5.58 -6.42 27.05
N TRP A 25 4.67 -6.92 26.21
CA TRP A 25 4.40 -8.35 26.09
C TRP A 25 5.60 -9.14 25.56
N ALA A 26 6.27 -8.62 24.53
CA ALA A 26 7.47 -9.24 23.97
C ALA A 26 8.57 -9.31 25.04
N SER A 27 8.86 -8.18 25.70
CA SER A 27 9.89 -8.09 26.73
C SER A 27 9.62 -9.01 27.92
N SER A 28 8.38 -9.10 28.40
CA SER A 28 8.02 -9.95 29.53
C SER A 28 8.17 -11.44 29.24
N ARG A 29 8.27 -11.82 27.95
CA ARG A 29 8.41 -13.20 27.46
C ARG A 29 9.80 -13.50 26.90
N GLY A 30 10.75 -12.56 27.02
CA GLY A 30 12.11 -12.73 26.51
C GLY A 30 12.21 -12.71 24.98
N LEU A 31 11.21 -12.15 24.30
CA LEU A 31 11.21 -11.99 22.85
C LEU A 31 11.82 -10.63 22.49
N ALA A 32 12.73 -10.61 21.50
CA ALA A 32 13.19 -9.37 20.91
C ALA A 32 12.17 -8.89 19.87
N LEU A 33 11.69 -7.67 20.03
CA LEU A 33 10.76 -7.04 19.10
C LEU A 33 11.52 -6.48 17.90
N VAL A 34 11.09 -6.82 16.69
CA VAL A 34 11.64 -6.32 15.42
C VAL A 34 10.53 -5.59 14.66
N PRO A 35 10.65 -4.28 14.37
CA PRO A 35 9.58 -3.49 13.77
C PRO A 35 9.52 -3.62 12.23
N VAL A 36 9.47 -4.85 11.73
CA VAL A 36 9.34 -5.18 10.31
C VAL A 36 8.64 -6.54 10.17
N ILE A 37 7.84 -6.75 9.13
CA ILE A 37 7.40 -8.11 8.76
C ILE A 37 8.45 -8.69 7.81
N PRO A 38 8.95 -9.92 8.03
CA PRO A 38 9.87 -10.55 7.10
C PRO A 38 9.20 -10.76 5.74
N GLU A 39 9.84 -10.26 4.68
CA GLU A 39 9.45 -10.51 3.30
C GLU A 39 9.69 -12.00 2.98
N THR A 40 8.63 -12.70 2.56
CA THR A 40 8.75 -14.08 2.10
C THR A 40 9.13 -14.07 0.62
N TYR A 41 10.43 -13.91 0.35
CA TYR A 41 10.96 -13.88 -1.02
C TYR A 41 10.90 -15.23 -1.75
N ASP A 42 10.75 -16.34 -1.02
CA ASP A 42 10.74 -17.68 -1.60
C ASP A 42 9.35 -18.33 -1.52
N GLU A 43 8.89 -18.81 -2.66
CA GLU A 43 7.78 -19.73 -2.81
C GLU A 43 8.00 -20.96 -1.90
N GLY A 44 7.36 -21.00 -0.73
CA GLY A 44 7.17 -22.27 -0.01
C GLY A 44 7.48 -22.33 1.49
N MET A 45 7.80 -21.23 2.19
CA MET A 45 7.75 -21.29 3.66
C MET A 45 6.30 -21.43 4.11
N PRO A 46 5.93 -22.50 4.84
CA PRO A 46 4.56 -22.66 5.31
C PRO A 46 4.19 -21.49 6.23
N THR A 47 3.00 -20.95 6.03
CA THR A 47 2.47 -19.88 6.86
C THR A 47 1.19 -20.30 7.58
N VAL A 48 0.98 -19.76 8.77
CA VAL A 48 -0.26 -19.90 9.54
C VAL A 48 -0.77 -18.50 9.85
N HIS A 49 -2.01 -18.21 9.49
CA HIS A 49 -2.61 -16.89 9.69
C HIS A 49 -3.73 -16.98 10.72
N LEU A 50 -3.56 -16.25 11.82
CA LEU A 50 -4.51 -16.11 12.92
C LEU A 50 -5.12 -14.71 12.93
N THR A 51 -6.42 -14.63 13.21
CA THR A 51 -7.13 -13.35 13.38
C THR A 51 -7.37 -13.04 14.86
N ALA A 52 -7.77 -11.81 15.14
CA ALA A 52 -8.21 -11.37 16.46
C ALA A 52 -9.36 -12.21 17.06
N GLU A 53 -10.24 -12.78 16.22
CA GLU A 53 -11.33 -13.67 16.65
C GLU A 53 -10.82 -15.04 17.14
N GLN A 54 -9.70 -15.49 16.55
CA GLN A 54 -9.12 -16.80 16.83
C GLN A 54 -8.17 -16.76 18.04
N MET A 55 -7.46 -15.65 18.22
CA MET A 55 -6.44 -15.50 19.26
C MET A 55 -6.23 -14.03 19.62
N THR A 56 -6.06 -13.72 20.90
CA THR A 56 -5.62 -12.37 21.30
C THR A 56 -4.16 -12.13 20.88
N PRO A 57 -3.74 -10.88 20.64
CA PRO A 57 -2.34 -10.59 20.34
C PRO A 57 -1.40 -10.93 21.51
N GLU A 58 -1.90 -10.83 22.74
CA GLU A 58 -1.16 -11.26 23.94
C GLU A 58 -0.95 -12.78 23.94
N ALA A 59 -2.00 -13.58 23.70
CA ALA A 59 -1.90 -15.03 23.62
C ALA A 59 -1.05 -15.49 22.42
N PHE A 60 -1.05 -14.73 21.33
CA PHE A 60 -0.16 -14.95 20.20
C PHE A 60 1.31 -14.71 20.58
N THR A 61 1.57 -13.69 21.40
CA THR A 61 2.92 -13.43 21.94
C THR A 61 3.34 -14.53 22.93
N ASP A 62 2.42 -15.05 23.75
CA ASP A 62 2.65 -16.24 24.59
C ASP A 62 2.99 -17.47 23.76
N LEU A 63 2.26 -17.68 22.65
CA LEU A 63 2.48 -18.79 21.74
C LEU A 63 3.89 -18.71 21.14
N ALA A 64 4.33 -17.53 20.70
CA ALA A 64 5.68 -17.32 20.16
C ALA A 64 6.75 -17.79 21.16
N ALA A 65 6.66 -17.35 22.42
CA ALA A 65 7.60 -17.73 23.46
C ALA A 65 7.54 -19.23 23.79
N THR A 66 6.34 -19.79 23.85
CA THR A 66 6.13 -21.23 24.13
C THR A 66 6.67 -22.11 23.01
N ALA A 67 6.57 -21.65 21.76
CA ALA A 67 7.11 -22.32 20.58
C ALA A 67 8.64 -22.16 20.45
N GLY A 68 9.30 -21.47 21.39
CA GLY A 68 10.75 -21.28 21.38
C GLY A 68 11.23 -20.19 20.42
N ALA A 69 10.33 -19.33 19.91
CA ALA A 69 10.75 -18.17 19.14
C ALA A 69 11.57 -17.22 20.02
N HIS A 70 12.55 -16.56 19.41
CA HIS A 70 13.34 -15.50 20.05
C HIS A 70 12.97 -14.11 19.54
N LEU A 71 12.33 -14.04 18.38
CA LEU A 71 11.97 -12.80 17.69
C LEU A 71 10.45 -12.72 17.56
N LEU A 72 9.92 -11.54 17.86
CA LEU A 72 8.58 -11.14 17.49
C LEU A 72 8.71 -9.98 16.51
N TYR A 73 8.27 -10.21 15.30
CA TYR A 73 8.15 -9.22 14.26
C TYR A 73 6.83 -8.46 14.43
N SER A 74 6.83 -7.15 14.24
CA SER A 74 5.62 -6.35 14.30
C SER A 74 5.60 -5.29 13.20
N CYS A 75 4.46 -5.12 12.56
CA CYS A 75 4.18 -3.98 11.70
C CYS A 75 2.95 -3.24 12.23
N GLN A 76 3.08 -1.92 12.28
CA GLN A 76 2.05 -1.00 12.72
C GLN A 76 1.89 0.03 11.62
N GLU A 77 0.71 0.09 11.01
CA GLU A 77 0.40 1.15 10.05
C GLU A 77 -0.33 2.27 10.78
N THR A 78 0.29 3.45 10.76
CA THR A 78 -0.29 4.67 11.30
C THR A 78 -0.91 5.48 10.18
N PHE A 79 -2.07 6.05 10.46
CA PHE A 79 -2.81 6.80 9.47
C PHE A 79 -2.16 8.15 9.20
N ASP A 80 -1.96 8.42 7.91
CA ASP A 80 -1.49 9.70 7.43
C ASP A 80 -2.57 10.36 6.58
N LEU A 81 -2.96 11.57 6.93
CA LEU A 81 -3.96 12.33 6.20
C LEU A 81 -3.52 12.59 4.75
N ALA A 82 -2.21 12.69 4.50
CA ALA A 82 -1.68 12.81 3.13
C ALA A 82 -2.00 11.59 2.25
N SER A 83 -2.26 10.42 2.85
CA SER A 83 -2.71 9.22 2.10
C SER A 83 -4.10 9.38 1.47
N LEU A 84 -4.87 10.38 1.92
CA LEU A 84 -6.18 10.74 1.36
C LEU A 84 -6.10 11.82 0.27
N GLU A 85 -4.92 12.33 -0.04
CA GLU A 85 -4.75 13.24 -1.17
C GLU A 85 -5.05 12.47 -2.46
N LEU A 86 -5.95 13.04 -3.25
CA LEU A 86 -6.22 12.57 -4.60
C LEU A 86 -5.17 13.18 -5.53
N ASP A 87 -4.89 12.51 -6.64
CA ASP A 87 -4.06 13.14 -7.65
C ASP A 87 -4.82 14.29 -8.36
N GLU A 88 -4.06 15.09 -9.13
CA GLU A 88 -4.63 16.27 -9.79
C GLU A 88 -5.71 15.91 -10.83
N ASP A 89 -5.70 14.69 -11.38
CA ASP A 89 -6.69 14.23 -12.38
C ASP A 89 -7.98 13.78 -11.68
N GLU A 90 -7.86 13.01 -10.58
CA GLU A 90 -8.96 12.64 -9.70
C GLU A 90 -9.66 13.89 -9.14
N GLU A 91 -8.91 14.85 -8.62
CA GLU A 91 -9.45 16.09 -8.03
C GLU A 91 -10.16 16.97 -9.08
N GLN A 92 -9.73 16.93 -10.34
CA GLN A 92 -10.39 17.64 -11.45
C GLN A 92 -11.70 16.99 -11.87
N ARG A 93 -11.78 15.65 -11.81
CA ARG A 93 -12.97 14.89 -12.21
C ARG A 93 -14.10 14.96 -11.19
N LEU A 94 -13.81 15.28 -9.92
CA LEU A 94 -14.84 15.44 -8.90
C LEU A 94 -15.76 16.62 -9.24
N ASP A 95 -17.07 16.43 -9.17
CA ASP A 95 -18.01 17.55 -9.21
C ASP A 95 -17.95 18.39 -7.91
N ALA A 96 -18.75 19.45 -7.84
CA ALA A 96 -18.77 20.33 -6.67
C ALA A 96 -19.27 19.62 -5.38
N HIS A 97 -20.19 18.66 -5.52
CA HIS A 97 -20.76 17.93 -4.41
C HIS A 97 -19.78 16.87 -3.86
N ALA A 98 -19.13 16.12 -4.75
CA ALA A 98 -18.12 15.14 -4.43
C ALA A 98 -16.88 15.80 -3.80
N ARG A 99 -16.48 17.00 -4.27
CA ARG A 99 -15.44 17.81 -3.61
C ARG A 99 -15.81 18.20 -2.18
N GLU A 100 -17.02 18.71 -1.97
CA GLU A 100 -17.48 19.09 -0.62
C GLU A 100 -17.52 17.88 0.33
N ARG A 101 -17.98 16.72 -0.16
CA ARG A 101 -17.96 15.45 0.59
C ARG A 101 -16.53 15.04 0.92
N MET A 102 -15.61 15.06 -0.05
CA MET A 102 -14.20 14.73 0.17
C MET A 102 -13.57 15.64 1.22
N ASP A 103 -13.83 16.95 1.17
CA ASP A 103 -13.36 17.91 2.17
C ASP A 103 -13.96 17.66 3.56
N ALA A 104 -15.22 17.21 3.64
CA ALA A 104 -15.82 16.80 4.91
C ALA A 104 -15.17 15.53 5.47
N VAL A 105 -14.88 14.54 4.62
CA VAL A 105 -14.13 13.32 5.00
C VAL A 105 -12.76 13.69 5.52
N ARG A 106 -11.97 14.47 4.75
CA ARG A 106 -10.62 14.92 5.14
C ARG A 106 -10.63 15.64 6.49
N ARG A 107 -11.60 16.53 6.73
CA ARG A 107 -11.75 17.24 8.02
C ARG A 107 -12.02 16.30 9.19
N ARG A 108 -12.86 15.29 9.02
CA ARG A 108 -13.10 14.28 10.08
C ARG A 108 -11.91 13.36 10.27
N ALA A 109 -11.26 12.96 9.18
CA ALA A 109 -10.10 12.09 9.17
C ALA A 109 -8.89 12.71 9.89
N ALA A 110 -8.75 14.04 9.87
CA ALA A 110 -7.69 14.76 10.57
C ALA A 110 -7.62 14.44 12.08
N ALA A 111 -8.74 14.08 12.72
CA ALA A 111 -8.77 13.67 14.12
C ALA A 111 -8.03 12.33 14.40
N TYR A 112 -7.72 11.57 13.36
CA TYR A 112 -7.06 10.26 13.45
C TYR A 112 -5.60 10.27 12.98
N GLN A 113 -5.02 11.44 12.66
CA GLN A 113 -3.62 11.54 12.25
C GLN A 113 -2.70 10.82 13.25
N GLY A 114 -1.82 9.96 12.72
CA GLY A 114 -0.84 9.21 13.49
C GLY A 114 -1.41 8.07 14.34
N ARG A 115 -2.72 7.80 14.25
CA ARG A 115 -3.34 6.67 14.95
C ARG A 115 -3.11 5.38 14.20
N CYS A 116 -2.86 4.31 14.94
CA CYS A 116 -2.68 2.96 14.42
C CYS A 116 -4.02 2.44 13.88
N HIS A 117 -4.04 2.08 12.59
CA HIS A 117 -5.21 1.50 11.93
C HIS A 117 -5.01 0.05 11.52
N ASP A 118 -3.76 -0.43 11.43
CA ASP A 118 -3.44 -1.84 11.20
C ASP A 118 -2.30 -2.30 12.12
N LEU A 119 -2.40 -3.53 12.61
CA LEU A 119 -1.40 -4.15 13.48
C LEU A 119 -1.24 -5.61 13.08
N ARG A 120 0.01 -5.96 12.76
CA ARG A 120 0.42 -7.32 12.39
C ARG A 120 1.56 -7.77 13.30
N LEU A 121 1.49 -9.01 13.76
CA LEU A 121 2.54 -9.67 14.56
C LEU A 121 2.96 -10.96 13.86
N VAL A 122 4.26 -11.25 13.85
CA VAL A 122 4.80 -12.45 13.21
C VAL A 122 5.88 -13.08 14.07
N PHE A 123 5.93 -14.40 14.10
CA PHE A 123 7.10 -15.13 14.60
C PHE A 123 7.35 -16.37 13.75
N ALA A 124 8.59 -16.86 13.78
CA ALA A 124 8.98 -18.11 13.12
C ALA A 124 9.17 -19.20 14.19
N ALA A 125 8.58 -20.37 13.97
CA ALA A 125 8.81 -21.57 14.78
C ALA A 125 8.76 -22.79 13.88
N ASP A 126 9.69 -23.74 14.08
CA ASP A 126 9.75 -25.00 13.31
C ASP A 126 9.71 -24.84 11.78
N GLY A 127 10.28 -23.76 11.26
CA GLY A 127 10.29 -23.47 9.81
C GLY A 127 8.95 -22.96 9.27
N VAL A 128 8.01 -22.58 10.12
CA VAL A 128 6.70 -22.01 9.79
C VAL A 128 6.63 -20.57 10.27
N LEU A 129 6.13 -19.67 9.42
CA LEU A 129 5.81 -18.31 9.83
C LEU A 129 4.37 -18.23 10.34
N HIS A 130 4.23 -17.81 11.58
CA HIS A 130 2.93 -17.55 12.18
C HIS A 130 2.64 -16.06 12.10
N TYR A 131 1.49 -15.72 11.53
CA TYR A 131 0.99 -14.36 11.40
C TYR A 131 -0.22 -14.19 12.29
N TRP A 132 -0.29 -13.03 12.92
CA TRP A 132 -1.47 -12.53 13.58
C TRP A 132 -1.81 -11.15 13.02
N SER A 133 -3.07 -10.94 12.65
CA SER A 133 -3.57 -9.64 12.24
C SER A 133 -4.90 -9.33 12.91
N ALA A 134 -5.06 -8.07 13.30
CA ALA A 134 -6.37 -7.54 13.66
C ALA A 134 -7.14 -7.14 12.41
N GLU A 135 -8.46 -7.01 12.53
CA GLU A 135 -9.19 -6.20 11.55
C GLU A 135 -8.71 -4.74 11.63
N PRO A 136 -8.73 -4.01 10.50
CA PRO A 136 -8.43 -2.58 10.52
C PRO A 136 -9.34 -1.86 11.50
N ALA A 137 -8.85 -0.79 12.12
CA ALA A 137 -9.64 -0.03 13.07
C ALA A 137 -10.97 0.44 12.43
N ALA A 138 -12.09 0.25 13.12
CA ALA A 138 -13.43 0.50 12.54
C ALA A 138 -13.60 1.91 11.97
N TRP A 139 -12.99 2.92 12.60
CA TRP A 139 -12.99 4.30 12.11
C TRP A 139 -12.26 4.44 10.77
N TYR A 140 -11.18 3.69 10.56
CA TYR A 140 -10.41 3.71 9.32
C TYR A 140 -11.21 3.03 8.21
N ALA A 141 -11.80 1.86 8.49
CA ALA A 141 -12.69 1.18 7.55
C ALA A 141 -13.88 2.07 7.11
N ALA A 142 -14.47 2.81 8.05
CA ALA A 142 -15.56 3.74 7.75
C ALA A 142 -15.11 4.92 6.87
N ILE A 143 -13.95 5.52 7.16
CA ILE A 143 -13.37 6.58 6.32
C ILE A 143 -13.05 6.06 4.92
N SER A 144 -12.40 4.89 4.82
CA SER A 144 -12.08 4.27 3.52
C SER A 144 -13.34 4.02 2.70
N ALA A 145 -14.39 3.47 3.31
CA ALA A 145 -15.65 3.20 2.60
C ALA A 145 -16.32 4.49 2.09
N GLU A 146 -16.27 5.58 2.87
CA GLU A 146 -16.84 6.85 2.44
C GLU A 146 -16.04 7.49 1.30
N ILE A 147 -14.71 7.35 1.31
CA ILE A 147 -13.86 7.78 0.19
C ILE A 147 -14.20 6.99 -1.06
N ASP A 148 -14.31 5.67 -0.95
CA ASP A 148 -14.65 4.79 -2.08
C ASP A 148 -16.03 5.19 -2.66
N GLU A 149 -16.99 5.56 -1.83
CA GLU A 149 -18.30 6.06 -2.27
C GLU A 149 -18.17 7.40 -3.02
N VAL A 150 -17.41 8.36 -2.49
CA VAL A 150 -17.18 9.66 -3.15
C VAL A 150 -16.50 9.47 -4.50
N LEU A 151 -15.54 8.55 -4.57
CA LEU A 151 -14.80 8.26 -5.80
C LEU A 151 -15.57 7.38 -6.78
N SER A 152 -16.56 6.59 -6.34
CA SER A 152 -17.37 5.78 -7.25
C SER A 152 -18.17 6.62 -8.26
N VAL A 153 -18.44 7.89 -7.94
CA VAL A 153 -19.07 8.86 -8.87
C VAL A 153 -18.16 9.16 -10.06
N LEU A 154 -16.84 8.98 -9.91
CA LEU A 154 -15.89 9.14 -11.00
C LEU A 154 -15.92 7.96 -12.00
N ASP A 155 -16.45 6.80 -11.60
CA ASP A 155 -16.45 5.55 -12.38
C ASP A 155 -17.74 5.36 -13.23
N GLU A 156 -18.63 6.36 -13.30
CA GLU A 156 -19.90 6.29 -14.08
C GLU A 156 -19.72 6.15 -15.60
N GLU A 157 -18.50 6.20 -16.14
CA GLU A 157 -18.25 5.82 -17.54
C GLU A 157 -18.05 4.30 -17.78
N GLY A 158 -18.19 3.40 -16.78
CA GLY A 158 -18.00 1.98 -17.12
C GLY A 158 -18.27 0.84 -16.16
N VAL A 159 -18.83 1.00 -14.96
CA VAL A 159 -19.09 -0.17 -14.09
C VAL A 159 -20.45 -0.11 -13.41
N GLU A 160 -21.32 -1.07 -13.76
CA GLU A 160 -22.59 -1.33 -13.09
C GLU A 160 -22.40 -1.44 -11.57
N THR A 161 -23.01 -0.52 -10.83
CA THR A 161 -23.19 -0.59 -9.38
C THR A 161 -23.91 -1.89 -9.01
N ARG A 162 -23.15 -2.89 -8.53
CA ARG A 162 -23.73 -4.09 -7.94
C ARG A 162 -24.23 -3.77 -6.54
N ASP A 163 -25.55 -3.80 -6.36
CA ASP A 163 -26.23 -3.83 -5.06
C ASP A 163 -25.49 -4.75 -4.09
N HIS A 164 -25.00 -4.22 -2.97
CA HIS A 164 -24.34 -4.98 -1.92
C HIS A 164 -25.40 -5.59 -0.98
N PRO A 165 -25.60 -6.92 -0.96
CA PRO A 165 -26.46 -7.58 0.02
C PRO A 165 -25.71 -7.79 1.35
N PRO A 166 -26.43 -8.09 2.46
CA PRO A 166 -25.90 -8.09 3.81
C PRO A 166 -24.78 -9.13 4.03
N VAL A 167 -24.03 -8.85 5.09
CA VAL A 167 -22.78 -9.48 5.57
C VAL A 167 -22.97 -10.97 5.88
N ASP A 168 -22.29 -11.84 5.12
CA ASP A 168 -22.04 -13.24 5.50
C ASP A 168 -20.64 -13.66 5.02
N GLN A 169 -19.80 -13.99 6.01
CA GLN A 169 -18.46 -14.63 6.01
C GLN A 169 -17.33 -14.07 5.10
N PRO A 170 -16.13 -13.84 5.67
CA PRO A 170 -14.95 -13.47 4.88
C PRO A 170 -14.55 -14.59 3.92
N VAL A 171 -14.37 -14.23 2.65
CA VAL A 171 -13.89 -15.11 1.59
C VAL A 171 -12.36 -15.10 1.62
N ARG A 172 -11.72 -16.26 1.46
CA ARG A 172 -10.27 -16.34 1.22
C ARG A 172 -10.02 -16.75 -0.21
N LEU A 173 -9.14 -16.02 -0.89
CA LEU A 173 -8.62 -16.38 -2.20
C LEU A 173 -7.67 -17.56 -2.05
N SER A 174 -7.75 -18.51 -2.97
CA SER A 174 -6.76 -19.55 -3.16
C SER A 174 -5.47 -18.97 -3.78
N GLU A 175 -4.36 -19.66 -3.59
CA GLU A 175 -3.05 -19.29 -4.17
C GLU A 175 -3.11 -19.07 -5.69
N LYS A 176 -3.92 -19.88 -6.39
CA LYS A 176 -4.12 -19.75 -7.84
C LYS A 176 -4.84 -18.45 -8.20
N GLU A 177 -5.87 -18.07 -7.43
CA GLU A 177 -6.60 -16.82 -7.63
C GLU A 177 -5.73 -15.61 -7.32
N ILE A 178 -4.93 -15.67 -6.25
CA ILE A 178 -3.94 -14.64 -5.90
C ILE A 178 -2.96 -14.46 -7.05
N THR A 179 -2.37 -15.55 -7.56
CA THR A 179 -1.41 -15.50 -8.66
C THR A 179 -2.02 -14.87 -9.91
N GLN A 180 -3.25 -15.25 -10.26
CA GLN A 180 -3.96 -14.69 -11.41
C GLN A 180 -4.25 -13.18 -11.24
N LEU A 181 -4.70 -12.78 -10.05
CA LEU A 181 -4.94 -11.38 -9.72
C LEU A 181 -3.66 -10.56 -9.76
N VAL A 182 -2.56 -11.08 -9.22
CA VAL A 182 -1.24 -10.44 -9.27
C VAL A 182 -0.81 -10.23 -10.72
N MET A 183 -0.94 -11.25 -11.59
CA MET A 183 -0.64 -11.11 -13.02
C MET A 183 -1.50 -10.03 -13.69
N GLN A 184 -2.80 -9.99 -13.39
CA GLN A 184 -3.71 -8.99 -13.93
C GLN A 184 -3.37 -7.56 -13.46
N LEU A 185 -3.05 -7.40 -12.17
CA LEU A 185 -2.73 -6.11 -11.56
C LEU A 185 -1.43 -5.53 -12.10
N ARG A 186 -0.43 -6.37 -12.39
CA ARG A 186 0.81 -5.93 -13.06
C ARG A 186 0.56 -5.30 -14.43
N GLU A 187 -0.46 -5.78 -15.13
CA GLU A 187 -0.84 -5.27 -16.44
C GLU A 187 -1.80 -4.06 -16.36
N THR A 188 -2.32 -3.75 -15.17
CA THR A 188 -3.27 -2.65 -14.95
C THR A 188 -2.53 -1.33 -14.76
N SER A 189 -2.81 -0.35 -15.63
CA SER A 189 -2.14 0.97 -15.61
C SER A 189 -2.31 1.67 -14.26
N GLU A 190 -3.52 1.70 -13.73
CA GLU A 190 -3.85 2.33 -12.45
C GLU A 190 -3.01 1.76 -11.30
N PHE A 191 -2.77 0.45 -11.28
CA PHE A 191 -1.99 -0.20 -10.25
C PHE A 191 -0.47 0.03 -10.41
N ARG A 192 0.03 0.07 -11.65
CA ARG A 192 1.43 0.45 -11.95
C ARG A 192 1.73 1.90 -11.58
N GLU A 193 0.74 2.77 -11.70
CA GLU A 193 0.86 4.21 -11.50
C GLU A 193 0.64 4.65 -10.05
N ALA A 194 0.07 3.78 -9.22
CA ALA A 194 -0.19 4.04 -7.81
C ALA A 194 1.07 4.54 -7.09
N ALA A 195 0.94 5.72 -6.48
CA ALA A 195 2.00 6.43 -5.79
C ALA A 195 2.25 5.94 -4.36
N SER A 196 1.35 5.13 -3.79
CA SER A 196 1.41 4.66 -2.41
C SER A 196 0.82 3.27 -2.23
N GLN A 197 1.21 2.60 -1.14
CA GLN A 197 0.61 1.34 -0.72
C GLN A 197 -0.89 1.49 -0.42
N ALA A 198 -1.32 2.62 0.15
CA ALA A 198 -2.74 2.89 0.39
C ALA A 198 -3.56 2.94 -0.92
N GLN A 199 -3.02 3.55 -1.99
CA GLN A 199 -3.65 3.53 -3.32
C GLN A 199 -3.71 2.11 -3.89
N ARG A 200 -2.62 1.34 -3.79
CA ARG A 200 -2.60 -0.08 -4.20
C ARG A 200 -3.63 -0.91 -3.44
N GLN A 201 -3.76 -0.70 -2.13
CA GLN A 201 -4.78 -1.36 -1.29
C GLN A 201 -6.19 -1.02 -1.77
N ARG A 202 -6.48 0.25 -2.09
CA ARG A 202 -7.78 0.68 -2.64
C ARG A 202 -8.12 -0.03 -3.95
N ILE A 203 -7.19 -0.04 -4.90
CA ILE A 203 -7.36 -0.68 -6.21
C ILE A 203 -7.67 -2.18 -6.04
N VAL A 204 -6.90 -2.87 -5.21
CA VAL A 204 -7.13 -4.30 -4.96
C VAL A 204 -8.46 -4.53 -4.25
N ARG A 205 -8.77 -3.75 -3.20
CA ARG A 205 -10.06 -3.88 -2.48
C ARG A 205 -11.26 -3.66 -3.38
N ARG A 206 -11.18 -2.73 -4.33
CA ARG A 206 -12.23 -2.53 -5.34
C ARG A 206 -12.37 -3.75 -6.25
N LEU A 207 -11.25 -4.37 -6.65
CA LEU A 207 -11.24 -5.53 -7.53
C LEU A 207 -11.76 -6.81 -6.85
N VAL A 208 -11.29 -7.12 -5.65
CA VAL A 208 -11.61 -8.37 -4.94
C VAL A 208 -12.82 -8.24 -4.02
N GLY A 209 -13.24 -7.01 -3.72
CA GLY A 209 -14.34 -6.68 -2.83
C GLY A 209 -13.96 -6.72 -1.34
N PRO A 210 -14.75 -6.07 -0.48
CA PRO A 210 -14.45 -5.93 0.95
C PRO A 210 -14.50 -7.25 1.73
N ARG A 211 -15.01 -8.33 1.12
CA ARG A 211 -15.17 -9.64 1.76
C ARG A 211 -13.89 -10.48 1.76
N VAL A 212 -12.90 -10.14 0.95
CA VAL A 212 -11.70 -10.96 0.81
C VAL A 212 -10.72 -10.68 1.94
N ALA A 213 -10.51 -11.64 2.84
CA ALA A 213 -9.69 -11.46 4.03
C ALA A 213 -8.18 -11.38 3.74
N ASN A 214 -7.70 -12.08 2.71
CA ASN A 214 -6.30 -12.09 2.30
C ASN A 214 -6.01 -11.16 1.11
N TYR A 215 -6.76 -10.06 0.97
CA TYR A 215 -6.50 -9.07 -0.09
C TYR A 215 -5.11 -8.43 0.07
N TRP A 216 -4.61 -8.30 1.30
CA TRP A 216 -3.28 -7.74 1.59
C TRP A 216 -2.18 -8.54 0.90
N GLU A 217 -2.34 -9.86 0.77
CA GLU A 217 -1.39 -10.75 0.12
C GLU A 217 -1.31 -10.47 -1.38
N VAL A 218 -2.46 -10.15 -1.99
CA VAL A 218 -2.53 -9.69 -3.39
C VAL A 218 -1.85 -8.32 -3.53
N VAL A 219 -2.09 -7.39 -2.60
CA VAL A 219 -1.48 -6.04 -2.61
C VAL A 219 0.03 -6.12 -2.51
N GLU A 220 0.57 -6.89 -1.57
CA GLU A 220 2.01 -7.05 -1.35
C GLU A 220 2.66 -7.69 -2.57
N ARG A 221 2.20 -8.88 -2.98
CA ARG A 221 2.82 -9.60 -4.11
C ARG A 221 2.72 -8.83 -5.43
N ALA A 222 1.60 -8.16 -5.70
CA ALA A 222 1.47 -7.33 -6.90
C ALA A 222 2.33 -6.07 -6.80
N GLY A 223 2.40 -5.45 -5.61
CA GLY A 223 3.25 -4.30 -5.34
C GLY A 223 4.71 -4.61 -5.58
N ASP A 224 5.22 -5.68 -4.99
CA ASP A 224 6.61 -6.13 -5.15
C ASP A 224 6.95 -6.42 -6.61
N ALA A 225 6.04 -7.09 -7.33
CA ALA A 225 6.23 -7.40 -8.74
C ALA A 225 6.26 -6.14 -9.62
N VAL A 226 5.45 -5.12 -9.30
CA VAL A 226 5.46 -3.81 -9.97
C VAL A 226 6.72 -3.02 -9.62
N ASP A 227 7.16 -3.04 -8.36
CA ASP A 227 8.35 -2.32 -7.92
C ASP A 227 9.64 -2.92 -8.49
N ALA A 228 9.70 -4.26 -8.60
CA ALA A 228 10.78 -4.96 -9.29
C ALA A 228 10.82 -4.59 -10.78
N ALA A 229 9.69 -4.66 -11.48
CA ALA A 229 9.60 -4.31 -12.90
C ALA A 229 9.92 -2.82 -13.15
N SER A 230 9.45 -1.92 -12.28
CA SER A 230 9.77 -0.50 -12.30
C SER A 230 11.27 -0.27 -12.12
N SER A 231 11.88 -0.96 -11.14
CA SER A 231 13.33 -0.84 -10.87
C SER A 231 14.16 -1.28 -12.07
N GLU A 232 13.79 -2.38 -12.73
CA GLU A 232 14.44 -2.86 -13.96
C GLU A 232 14.29 -1.84 -15.09
N ALA A 233 13.07 -1.36 -15.36
CA ALA A 233 12.79 -0.38 -16.40
C ALA A 233 13.58 0.92 -16.20
N PHE A 234 13.68 1.41 -14.96
CA PHE A 234 14.40 2.65 -14.67
C PHE A 234 15.92 2.47 -14.61
N ALA A 235 16.44 1.28 -14.29
CA ALA A 235 17.86 0.99 -14.39
C ALA A 235 18.37 1.08 -15.85
N GLU A 236 17.58 0.57 -16.80
CA GLU A 236 17.89 0.69 -18.23
C GLU A 236 17.88 2.15 -18.70
N LEU A 237 16.93 2.95 -18.22
CA LEU A 237 16.85 4.38 -18.53
C LEU A 237 18.00 5.19 -17.89
N GLU A 238 18.42 4.84 -16.68
CA GLU A 238 19.55 5.51 -16.00
C GLU A 238 20.87 5.29 -16.76
N ALA A 239 21.05 4.14 -17.41
CA ALA A 239 22.21 3.89 -18.28
C ALA A 239 22.24 4.79 -19.54
N GLN A 240 21.10 5.39 -19.91
CA GLN A 240 20.93 6.17 -21.14
C GLN A 240 20.71 7.67 -20.89
N LEU A 241 21.04 8.16 -19.70
CA LEU A 241 20.77 9.55 -19.27
C LEU A 241 21.21 10.64 -20.25
N SER A 242 22.38 10.48 -20.90
CA SER A 242 22.84 11.47 -21.89
C SER A 242 21.91 11.53 -23.10
N THR A 243 21.50 10.37 -23.63
CA THR A 243 20.60 10.27 -24.78
C THR A 243 19.21 10.80 -24.41
N LEU A 244 18.69 10.42 -23.24
CA LEU A 244 17.40 10.92 -22.75
C LEU A 244 17.40 12.44 -22.58
N ALA A 245 18.52 13.03 -22.16
CA ALA A 245 18.66 14.48 -22.04
C ALA A 245 18.61 15.17 -23.42
N ASP A 246 19.22 14.57 -24.45
CA ASP A 246 19.19 15.10 -25.83
C ASP A 246 17.76 15.01 -26.43
N GLU A 247 17.05 13.92 -26.16
CA GLU A 247 15.65 13.75 -26.56
C GLU A 247 14.73 14.77 -25.88
N LEU A 248 14.86 14.97 -24.56
CA LEU A 248 14.14 16.00 -23.82
C LEU A 248 14.43 17.41 -24.32
N LEU A 249 15.70 17.70 -24.68
CA LEU A 249 16.07 18.98 -25.27
C LEU A 249 15.52 19.17 -26.68
N SER A 250 15.18 18.08 -27.37
CA SER A 250 14.57 18.14 -28.70
C SER A 250 13.08 18.49 -28.64
N ASP A 251 12.42 18.27 -27.50
CA ASP A 251 11.02 18.61 -27.25
C ASP A 251 10.83 20.15 -27.11
N PRO A 252 10.08 20.80 -28.03
CA PRO A 252 9.77 22.23 -27.94
C PRO A 252 9.01 22.61 -26.67
N GLU A 253 8.05 21.79 -26.23
CA GLU A 253 7.21 22.10 -25.07
C GLU A 253 8.04 22.10 -23.78
N PHE A 254 8.98 21.16 -23.65
CA PHE A 254 9.94 21.13 -22.57
C PHE A 254 10.88 22.35 -22.59
N ARG A 255 11.42 22.71 -23.76
CA ARG A 255 12.36 23.84 -23.88
C ARG A 255 11.75 25.17 -23.51
N GLU A 256 10.53 25.42 -23.96
CA GLU A 256 9.80 26.69 -23.73
C GLU A 256 9.21 26.77 -22.31
N SER A 257 9.06 25.62 -21.64
CA SER A 257 8.55 25.53 -20.29
C SER A 257 9.45 26.13 -19.21
N ARG A 258 8.82 26.64 -18.15
CA ARG A 258 9.49 27.09 -16.91
C ARG A 258 9.90 25.90 -16.05
N ALA A 259 10.79 26.11 -15.08
CA ALA A 259 11.38 25.05 -14.25
C ALA A 259 10.38 24.06 -13.63
N LYS A 260 9.25 24.55 -13.08
CA LYS A 260 8.20 23.68 -12.51
C LYS A 260 7.52 22.80 -13.59
N ALA A 261 7.21 23.39 -14.75
CA ALA A 261 6.61 22.67 -15.88
C ALA A 261 7.59 21.69 -16.51
N ARG A 262 8.89 22.00 -16.56
CA ARG A 262 9.93 21.07 -17.02
C ARG A 262 9.97 19.79 -16.21
N LYS A 263 9.83 19.89 -14.87
CA LYS A 263 9.74 18.69 -14.02
C LYS A 263 8.55 17.81 -14.41
N PHE A 264 7.40 18.41 -14.71
CA PHE A 264 6.22 17.68 -15.19
C PHE A 264 6.49 16.98 -16.53
N HIS A 265 7.01 17.71 -17.52
CA HIS A 265 7.37 17.12 -18.81
C HIS A 265 8.40 15.99 -18.68
N THR A 266 9.40 16.13 -17.79
CA THR A 266 10.37 15.06 -17.52
C THR A 266 9.71 13.83 -16.88
N VAL A 267 8.78 14.02 -15.95
CA VAL A 267 8.01 12.91 -15.35
C VAL A 267 7.17 12.20 -16.40
N ALA A 268 6.41 12.94 -17.21
CA ALA A 268 5.58 12.38 -18.27
C ALA A 268 6.42 11.63 -19.33
N PHE A 269 7.57 12.20 -19.71
CA PHE A 269 8.52 11.58 -20.62
C PHE A 269 9.06 10.25 -20.09
N LEU A 270 9.54 10.23 -18.84
CA LEU A 270 10.06 9.01 -18.22
C LEU A 270 8.97 7.94 -18.01
N LYS A 271 7.76 8.36 -17.61
CA LYS A 271 6.59 7.48 -17.48
C LYS A 271 6.23 6.81 -18.80
N GLY A 272 6.25 7.57 -19.92
CA GLY A 272 6.02 7.01 -21.25
C GLY A 272 7.09 6.00 -21.68
N ARG A 273 8.34 6.20 -21.26
CA ARG A 273 9.47 5.30 -21.57
C ARG A 273 9.50 4.04 -20.72
N SER A 274 9.01 4.09 -19.49
CA SER A 274 9.01 2.95 -18.57
C SER A 274 7.79 2.03 -18.71
N GLY A 275 6.83 2.35 -19.60
CA GLY A 275 5.58 1.57 -19.72
C GLY A 275 4.52 1.96 -18.67
N GLY A 276 4.59 3.18 -18.15
CA GLY A 276 3.60 3.76 -17.24
C GLY A 276 4.04 3.80 -15.77
N TYR A 277 5.18 3.21 -15.39
CA TYR A 277 5.65 3.28 -14.00
C TYR A 277 5.98 4.70 -13.57
N LYS A 278 5.68 5.01 -12.31
CA LYS A 278 6.05 6.28 -11.69
C LYS A 278 7.58 6.40 -11.57
N PRO A 279 8.21 7.45 -12.13
CA PRO A 279 9.66 7.60 -12.07
C PRO A 279 10.16 7.94 -10.65
N PRO A 280 11.30 7.36 -10.21
CA PRO A 280 11.94 7.76 -8.97
C PRO A 280 12.32 9.24 -8.99
N THR A 281 12.03 9.98 -7.91
CA THR A 281 12.34 11.42 -7.79
C THR A 281 13.80 11.73 -8.11
N ARG A 282 14.72 10.89 -7.63
CA ARG A 282 16.16 11.03 -7.88
C ARG A 282 16.50 10.99 -9.37
N LEU A 283 15.88 10.09 -10.14
CA LEU A 283 16.16 9.96 -11.57
C LEU A 283 15.72 11.21 -12.34
N VAL A 284 14.54 11.75 -11.99
CA VAL A 284 14.03 13.02 -12.56
C VAL A 284 15.02 14.16 -12.32
N GLU A 285 15.55 14.27 -11.10
CA GLU A 285 16.51 15.31 -10.72
C GLU A 285 17.84 15.18 -11.46
N ILE A 286 18.37 13.95 -11.56
CA ILE A 286 19.61 13.67 -12.30
C ILE A 286 19.46 14.03 -13.78
N LEU A 287 18.33 13.66 -14.40
CA LEU A 287 18.08 13.95 -15.81
C LEU A 287 17.95 15.46 -16.08
N LEU A 288 17.26 16.19 -15.21
CA LEU A 288 17.18 17.65 -15.29
C LEU A 288 18.55 18.34 -15.12
N ASP A 289 19.41 17.82 -14.25
CA ASP A 289 20.78 18.32 -14.10
C ASP A 289 21.64 18.06 -15.35
N GLN A 290 21.48 16.89 -15.99
CA GLN A 290 22.15 16.57 -17.26
C GLN A 290 21.72 17.49 -18.40
N VAL A 291 20.42 17.75 -18.51
CA VAL A 291 19.87 18.75 -19.44
C VAL A 291 20.51 20.12 -19.19
N ALA A 292 20.57 20.57 -17.93
CA ALA A 292 21.15 21.87 -17.58
C ALA A 292 22.65 21.96 -17.92
N LYS A 293 23.42 20.88 -17.73
CA LYS A 293 24.83 20.78 -18.11
C LYS A 293 25.02 20.91 -19.62
N LYS A 294 24.20 20.20 -20.42
CA LYS A 294 24.25 20.26 -21.89
C LYS A 294 23.91 21.66 -22.42
N THR A 295 22.83 22.28 -21.94
CA THR A 295 22.47 23.65 -22.36
C THR A 295 23.54 24.70 -21.99
N ARG A 296 24.32 24.49 -20.92
CA ARG A 296 25.45 25.36 -20.57
C ARG A 296 26.66 25.14 -21.49
N ALA A 297 26.89 23.91 -21.94
CA ALA A 297 27.97 23.57 -22.85
C ALA A 297 27.75 24.16 -24.25
N GLU A 298 26.50 24.20 -24.74
CA GLU A 298 26.15 24.78 -26.05
C GLU A 298 26.26 26.31 -26.13
N LYS A 299 26.29 27.00 -24.98
CA LYS A 299 26.40 28.46 -24.89
C LYS A 299 27.83 28.98 -24.75
N ARG A 300 28.82 28.08 -24.67
CA ARG A 300 30.26 28.40 -24.58
C ARG A 300 30.91 28.21 -25.94
#